data_AF-A0A843HD97-F1
#
_entry.id   AF-A0A843HD97-F1
#
_cell.length_a   1.000
_cell.length_b   1.000
_cell.length_c   1.000
_cell.angle_alpha   90.00
_cell.angle_beta   90.00
_cell.angle_gamma   90.00
#
_symmetry.space_group_name_H-M   'P 1'
#
loop_
_entity.id
_entity.type
_entity.pdbx_description
1 polymer ?
#
loop_
_entity_poly.entity_id
_entity_poly.type
_entity_poly.pdbx_seq_one_letter_code
_entity_poly.pdbx_strand_id
1 'polypeptide(L)'
;MKKNDLRKRDTNEKKNLLDRVDYRKKEYNQPFETSTNNIREIMGKDIKSAFTNPIVILLLIGIMILPSLYGLVNIYACWDPYEETDNVKFAIANEDEGAAYQNYTVNAGNDLISSLSNNTDFKWEFVSAAELKNGVHNGTYYAGIVIPHDFSQSIVSITTDKPHSARLEYYVNEKTNPVGAKLTDAASKAVFNQLNSEIVAFIDVAAYDKLGELQSGLSEGADKMEDGADQLAAGADKVASGAGQLESGAGKISSGADQLA
;
A
#
# COMPACT_ATOMS: atom_id res chain seq x y z
N MET A 1 -112.79 14.14 6.44
CA MET A 1 -111.92 15.31 6.17
C MET A 1 -111.60 16.01 7.47
N LYS A 2 -110.32 16.11 7.86
CA LYS A 2 -109.84 16.89 9.01
C LYS A 2 -108.57 17.64 8.60
N LYS A 3 -108.61 18.97 8.72
CA LYS A 3 -107.46 19.88 8.56
C LYS A 3 -106.53 19.76 9.76
N ASN A 4 -105.22 19.86 9.53
CA ASN A 4 -104.22 20.10 10.58
C ASN A 4 -103.35 21.31 10.22
N ASP A 5 -103.18 22.18 11.22
CA ASP A 5 -102.53 23.49 11.20
C ASP A 5 -100.98 23.38 11.31
N LEU A 6 -100.26 24.24 10.58
CA LEU A 6 -98.80 24.16 10.32
C LEU A 6 -97.93 25.12 11.18
N ARG A 7 -98.50 25.94 12.08
CA ARG A 7 -97.71 26.98 12.77
C ARG A 7 -96.85 26.57 13.98
N LYS A 8 -96.82 25.30 14.40
CA LYS A 8 -96.10 24.87 15.63
C LYS A 8 -94.74 24.19 15.41
N ARG A 9 -94.27 24.00 14.17
CA ARG A 9 -93.01 23.24 13.92
C ARG A 9 -91.72 24.07 14.01
N ASP A 10 -91.73 25.37 13.70
CA ASP A 10 -90.47 26.12 13.50
C ASP A 10 -89.76 26.62 14.78
N THR A 11 -90.44 26.72 15.92
CA THR A 11 -89.85 27.34 17.13
C THR A 11 -88.92 26.40 17.93
N ASN A 12 -89.14 25.09 17.85
CA ASN A 12 -88.31 24.10 18.57
C ASN A 12 -86.99 23.81 17.87
N GLU A 13 -86.93 23.94 16.55
CA GLU A 13 -85.73 23.59 15.78
C GLU A 13 -84.65 24.68 15.94
N LYS A 14 -85.02 25.96 15.92
CA LYS A 14 -84.06 27.07 16.13
C LYS A 14 -83.42 27.05 17.51
N LYS A 15 -84.14 26.66 18.56
CA LYS A 15 -83.59 26.56 19.93
C LYS A 15 -82.53 25.46 20.04
N ASN A 16 -82.80 24.31 19.44
CA ASN A 16 -81.86 23.18 19.37
C ASN A 16 -80.59 23.49 18.56
N LEU A 17 -80.64 24.41 17.61
CA LEU A 17 -79.47 24.80 16.82
C LEU A 17 -78.57 25.79 17.58
N LEU A 18 -79.15 26.74 18.32
CA LEU A 18 -78.39 27.71 19.11
C LEU A 18 -77.65 27.04 20.28
N ASP A 19 -78.31 26.13 21.00
CA ASP A 19 -77.65 25.36 22.06
C ASP A 19 -76.46 24.56 21.50
N ARG A 20 -76.61 23.92 20.33
CA ARG A 20 -75.50 23.16 19.73
C ARG A 20 -74.31 24.01 19.30
N VAL A 21 -74.52 25.27 18.92
CA VAL A 21 -73.42 26.19 18.57
C VAL A 21 -72.67 26.65 19.82
N ASP A 22 -73.38 26.95 20.92
CA ASP A 22 -72.75 27.35 22.17
C ASP A 22 -72.00 26.20 22.86
N TYR A 23 -72.52 24.98 22.78
CA TYR A 23 -71.80 23.79 23.26
C TYR A 23 -70.47 23.58 22.51
N ARG A 24 -70.44 23.75 21.19
CA ARG A 24 -69.20 23.60 20.41
C ARG A 24 -68.16 24.69 20.67
N LYS A 25 -68.57 25.90 21.05
CA LYS A 25 -67.62 26.98 21.36
C LYS A 25 -66.87 26.77 22.68
N LYS A 26 -67.46 26.07 23.65
CA LYS A 26 -66.81 25.77 24.94
C LYS A 26 -65.71 24.70 24.85
N GLU A 27 -65.76 23.81 23.86
CA GLU A 27 -64.80 22.71 23.73
C GLU A 27 -63.47 23.14 23.07
N TYR A 28 -63.47 24.21 22.28
CA TYR A 28 -62.29 24.63 21.50
C TYR A 28 -61.32 25.57 22.23
N ASN A 29 -61.66 26.04 23.44
CA ASN A 29 -60.93 27.11 24.12
C ASN A 29 -60.20 26.67 25.42
N GLN A 30 -59.81 25.39 25.51
CA GLN A 30 -58.88 24.92 26.55
C GLN A 30 -57.44 25.33 26.16
N PRO A 31 -56.67 26.01 27.04
CA PRO A 31 -55.35 26.56 26.69
C PRO A 31 -54.31 25.45 26.47
N PHE A 32 -53.57 25.52 25.36
CA PHE A 32 -52.57 24.52 24.93
C PHE A 32 -51.40 24.31 25.94
N GLU A 33 -51.14 25.29 26.82
CA GLU A 33 -50.10 25.21 27.88
C GLU A 33 -50.37 24.15 28.95
N THR A 34 -51.63 23.83 29.26
CA THR A 34 -51.93 22.76 30.23
C THR A 34 -51.68 21.39 29.63
N SER A 35 -51.81 21.24 28.30
CA SER A 35 -51.59 19.98 27.61
C SER A 35 -50.12 19.56 27.66
N THR A 36 -49.17 20.47 27.43
CA THR A 36 -47.73 20.13 27.37
C THR A 36 -47.14 19.79 28.75
N ASN A 37 -47.55 20.51 29.80
CA ASN A 37 -47.15 20.19 31.16
C ASN A 37 -47.72 18.84 31.63
N ASN A 38 -48.97 18.55 31.28
CA ASN A 38 -49.59 17.25 31.55
C ASN A 38 -48.88 16.12 30.79
N ILE A 39 -48.49 16.34 29.53
CA ILE A 39 -47.73 15.34 28.74
C ILE A 39 -46.39 15.02 29.41
N ARG A 40 -45.65 16.03 29.88
CA ARG A 40 -44.35 15.82 30.56
C ARG A 40 -44.52 15.11 31.90
N GLU A 41 -45.56 15.44 32.66
CA GLU A 41 -45.85 14.78 33.93
C GLU A 41 -46.25 13.31 33.74
N ILE A 42 -47.07 13.02 32.71
CA ILE A 42 -47.45 11.66 32.33
C ILE A 42 -46.21 10.88 31.88
N MET A 43 -45.37 11.43 31.00
CA MET A 43 -44.11 10.81 30.60
C MET A 43 -43.19 10.51 31.79
N GLY A 44 -43.07 11.44 32.74
CA GLY A 44 -42.25 11.24 33.94
C GLY A 44 -42.82 10.14 34.84
N LYS A 45 -44.14 10.08 35.01
CA LYS A 45 -44.83 9.01 35.74
C LYS A 45 -44.70 7.65 35.04
N ASP A 46 -44.74 7.61 33.72
CA ASP A 46 -44.59 6.39 32.94
C ASP A 46 -43.16 5.86 32.99
N ILE A 47 -42.14 6.73 32.87
CA ILE A 47 -40.72 6.36 33.07
C ILE A 47 -40.53 5.81 34.48
N LYS A 48 -41.02 6.50 35.50
CA LYS A 48 -40.89 6.03 36.89
C LYS A 48 -41.59 4.69 37.12
N SER A 49 -42.78 4.51 36.54
CA SER A 49 -43.53 3.25 36.57
C SER A 49 -42.80 2.12 35.86
N ALA A 50 -42.14 2.41 34.73
CA ALA A 50 -41.36 1.44 33.98
C ALA A 50 -40.16 0.89 34.77
N PHE A 51 -39.55 1.71 35.63
CA PHE A 51 -38.43 1.31 36.50
C PHE A 51 -38.85 0.86 37.91
N THR A 52 -40.14 0.93 38.26
CA THR A 52 -40.65 0.47 39.58
C THR A 52 -41.37 -0.88 39.46
N ASN A 53 -41.97 -1.18 38.31
CA ASN A 53 -42.70 -2.43 38.09
C ASN A 53 -41.75 -3.55 37.59
N PRO A 54 -41.58 -4.66 38.34
CA PRO A 54 -40.66 -5.72 37.97
C PRO A 54 -40.98 -6.40 36.62
N ILE A 55 -42.26 -6.45 36.22
CA ILE A 55 -42.69 -7.04 34.94
C ILE A 55 -42.23 -6.17 33.76
N VAL A 56 -42.31 -4.84 33.89
CA VAL A 56 -41.91 -3.91 32.82
C VAL A 56 -40.40 -3.92 32.65
N ILE A 57 -39.64 -3.98 33.75
CA ILE A 57 -38.18 -4.12 33.71
C ILE A 57 -37.78 -5.41 32.99
N LEU A 58 -38.43 -6.54 33.28
CA LEU A 58 -38.15 -7.82 32.63
C LEU A 58 -38.41 -7.75 31.11
N LEU A 59 -39.48 -7.09 30.68
CA LEU A 59 -39.76 -6.83 29.27
C LEU A 59 -38.71 -5.93 28.61
N LEU A 60 -38.31 -4.84 29.26
CA LEU A 60 -37.27 -3.93 28.76
C LEU A 60 -35.91 -4.62 28.62
N ILE A 61 -35.54 -5.46 29.58
CA ILE A 61 -34.33 -6.30 29.52
C ILE A 61 -34.41 -7.25 28.32
N GLY A 62 -35.54 -7.93 28.12
CA GLY A 62 -35.74 -8.80 26.96
C GLY A 62 -35.58 -8.07 25.62
N ILE A 63 -36.16 -6.87 25.50
CA ILE A 63 -36.05 -6.03 24.30
C ILE A 63 -34.62 -5.50 24.08
N MET A 64 -33.84 -5.25 25.14
CA MET A 64 -32.41 -4.88 25.01
C MET A 64 -31.53 -6.08 24.67
N ILE A 65 -31.82 -7.25 25.22
CA ILE A 65 -31.04 -8.47 24.99
C ILE A 65 -31.19 -8.95 23.55
N LEU A 66 -32.37 -8.85 22.94
CA LEU A 66 -32.58 -9.37 21.57
C LEU A 66 -31.64 -8.75 20.52
N PRO A 67 -31.53 -7.41 20.37
CA PRO A 67 -30.55 -6.78 19.49
C PRO A 67 -29.10 -7.03 19.94
N SER A 68 -28.85 -7.08 21.25
CA SER A 68 -27.50 -7.31 21.79
C SER A 68 -27.01 -8.72 21.50
N LEU A 69 -27.88 -9.73 21.57
CA LEU A 69 -27.60 -11.12 21.27
C LEU A 69 -27.37 -11.33 19.77
N TYR A 70 -28.19 -10.68 18.93
CA TYR A 70 -27.95 -10.64 17.49
C TYR A 70 -26.60 -9.99 17.16
N GLY A 71 -26.29 -8.87 17.81
CA GLY A 71 -24.98 -8.21 17.70
C GLY A 71 -23.84 -9.11 18.15
N LEU A 72 -23.99 -9.83 19.27
CA LEU A 72 -22.98 -10.75 19.80
C LEU A 72 -22.69 -11.91 18.85
N VAL A 73 -23.72 -12.54 18.27
CA VAL A 73 -23.56 -13.63 17.31
C VAL A 73 -22.89 -13.12 16.03
N ASN A 74 -23.28 -11.95 15.53
CA ASN A 74 -22.65 -11.36 14.35
C ASN A 74 -21.21 -10.92 14.59
N ILE A 75 -20.93 -10.33 15.75
CA ILE A 75 -19.57 -9.94 16.17
C ILE A 75 -18.72 -11.19 16.32
N TYR A 76 -19.22 -12.26 16.95
CA TYR A 76 -18.49 -13.53 17.06
C TYR A 76 -18.23 -14.16 15.70
N ALA A 77 -19.25 -14.21 14.82
CA ALA A 77 -19.10 -14.73 13.46
C ALA A 77 -18.18 -13.88 12.56
N CYS A 78 -17.97 -12.61 12.89
CA CYS A 78 -17.07 -11.70 12.19
C CYS A 78 -15.82 -11.32 13.01
N TRP A 79 -15.61 -11.93 14.18
CA TRP A 79 -14.49 -11.58 15.09
C TRP A 79 -13.19 -12.07 14.50
N ASP A 80 -13.27 -13.20 13.79
CA ASP A 80 -12.20 -13.71 12.98
C ASP A 80 -12.73 -14.14 11.60
N PRO A 81 -12.93 -13.19 10.67
CA PRO A 81 -13.28 -13.53 9.29
C PRO A 81 -12.09 -14.16 8.54
N TYR A 82 -10.95 -14.34 9.22
CA TYR A 82 -9.69 -14.79 8.68
C TYR A 82 -9.14 -16.03 9.40
N GLU A 83 -9.90 -16.68 10.30
CA GLU A 83 -9.47 -17.88 11.06
C GLU A 83 -9.18 -19.09 10.14
N GLU A 84 -9.59 -18.99 8.86
CA GLU A 84 -9.28 -19.94 7.77
C GLU A 84 -8.24 -19.42 6.76
N THR A 85 -7.66 -18.23 6.97
CA THR A 85 -6.58 -17.72 6.10
C THR A 85 -5.29 -18.49 6.24
N ASP A 86 -5.09 -19.18 7.36
CA ASP A 86 -3.99 -20.13 7.56
C ASP A 86 -4.00 -21.27 6.53
N ASN A 87 -5.13 -21.58 5.88
CA ASN A 87 -5.19 -22.61 4.84
C ASN A 87 -5.04 -22.05 3.42
N VAL A 88 -4.82 -20.75 3.27
CA VAL A 88 -4.67 -20.11 1.97
C VAL A 88 -3.27 -20.36 1.44
N LYS A 89 -3.19 -21.22 0.43
CA LYS A 89 -1.94 -21.58 -0.25
C LYS A 89 -1.65 -20.62 -1.39
N PHE A 90 -0.43 -20.06 -1.38
CA PHE A 90 0.11 -19.23 -2.45
C PHE A 90 1.15 -20.01 -3.23
N ALA A 91 0.91 -20.22 -4.52
CA ALA A 91 1.83 -20.97 -5.36
C ALA A 91 2.93 -20.06 -5.93
N ILE A 92 4.17 -20.55 -5.94
CA ILE A 92 5.27 -19.89 -6.63
C ILE A 92 5.89 -20.89 -7.61
N ALA A 93 6.09 -20.45 -8.85
CA ALA A 93 6.85 -21.19 -9.84
C ALA A 93 8.06 -20.37 -10.27
N ASN A 94 9.23 -21.00 -10.29
CA ASN A 94 10.45 -20.37 -10.79
C ASN A 94 10.87 -20.99 -12.12
N GLU A 95 10.84 -20.19 -13.17
CA GLU A 95 11.35 -20.53 -14.50
C GLU A 95 12.67 -19.79 -14.80
N ASP A 96 13.17 -18.96 -13.87
CA ASP A 96 14.41 -18.18 -14.00
C ASP A 96 15.62 -19.08 -14.20
N GLU A 97 16.39 -18.80 -15.24
CA GLU A 97 17.61 -19.56 -15.58
C GLU A 97 18.87 -18.97 -14.94
N GLY A 98 18.75 -17.83 -14.25
CA GLY A 98 19.88 -17.07 -13.75
C GLY A 98 20.52 -16.19 -14.82
N ALA A 99 21.51 -15.40 -14.40
CA ALA A 99 22.27 -14.53 -15.29
C ALA A 99 23.74 -14.47 -14.87
N ALA A 100 24.64 -14.42 -15.85
CA ALA A 100 26.05 -14.17 -15.59
C ALA A 100 26.31 -12.67 -15.46
N TYR A 101 27.00 -12.27 -14.38
CA TYR A 101 27.52 -10.93 -14.19
C TYR A 101 29.01 -11.02 -13.85
N GLN A 102 29.87 -10.62 -14.79
CA GLN A 102 31.32 -10.77 -14.69
C GLN A 102 31.72 -12.24 -14.37
N ASN A 103 32.37 -12.47 -13.23
CA ASN A 103 32.77 -13.80 -12.73
C ASN A 103 31.75 -14.43 -11.76
N TYR A 104 30.60 -13.80 -11.56
CA TYR A 104 29.56 -14.25 -10.63
C TYR A 104 28.32 -14.70 -11.40
N THR A 105 27.58 -15.64 -10.82
CA THR A 105 26.25 -16.04 -11.30
C THR A 105 25.20 -15.44 -10.36
N VAL A 106 24.28 -14.68 -10.92
CA VAL A 106 23.14 -14.07 -10.22
C VAL A 106 21.94 -14.98 -10.44
N ASN A 107 21.34 -15.48 -9.36
CA ASN A 107 20.17 -16.36 -9.40
C ASN A 107 19.02 -15.77 -8.58
N ALA A 108 18.59 -14.57 -8.97
CA ALA A 108 17.61 -13.79 -8.23
C ALA A 108 16.27 -14.53 -8.05
N GLY A 109 15.87 -15.40 -9.00
CA GLY A 109 14.67 -16.23 -8.83
C GLY A 109 14.79 -17.23 -7.69
N ASN A 110 15.96 -17.86 -7.54
CA ASN A 110 16.22 -18.81 -6.45
C ASN A 110 16.39 -18.09 -5.10
N ASP A 111 17.00 -16.91 -5.11
CA ASP A 111 17.15 -16.08 -3.91
C ASP A 111 15.76 -15.63 -3.41
N LEU A 112 14.89 -15.21 -4.34
CA LEU A 112 13.50 -14.87 -4.02
C LEU A 112 12.72 -16.06 -3.44
N ILE A 113 12.84 -17.27 -4.03
CA ILE A 113 12.23 -18.49 -3.48
C ILE A 113 12.72 -18.77 -2.06
N SER A 114 14.03 -18.66 -1.84
CA SER A 114 14.65 -18.96 -0.54
C SER A 114 14.17 -17.99 0.53
N SER A 115 14.07 -16.71 0.18
CA SER A 115 13.58 -15.67 1.08
C SER A 115 12.09 -15.81 1.39
N LEU A 116 11.27 -16.19 0.39
CA LEU A 116 9.84 -16.45 0.61
C LEU A 116 9.62 -17.72 1.42
N SER A 117 10.45 -18.76 1.25
CA SER A 117 10.39 -19.99 2.06
C SER A 117 10.64 -19.73 3.55
N ASN A 118 11.43 -18.71 3.87
CA ASN A 118 11.72 -18.32 5.26
C ASN A 118 10.64 -17.41 5.87
N ASN A 119 9.75 -16.83 5.05
CA ASN A 119 8.67 -15.98 5.51
C ASN A 119 7.49 -16.84 6.01
N THR A 120 7.08 -16.64 7.27
CA THR A 120 6.00 -17.39 7.91
C THR A 120 4.62 -16.72 7.82
N ASP A 121 4.53 -15.56 7.15
CA ASP A 121 3.28 -14.79 7.04
C ASP A 121 2.28 -15.49 6.10
N PHE A 122 2.76 -16.36 5.20
CA PHE A 122 1.96 -17.07 4.22
C PHE A 122 2.43 -18.51 4.03
N LYS A 123 1.50 -19.40 3.64
CA LYS A 123 1.84 -20.77 3.23
C LYS A 123 2.22 -20.80 1.75
N TRP A 124 3.51 -20.73 1.47
CA TRP A 124 4.07 -20.82 0.12
C TRP A 124 4.17 -22.28 -0.34
N GLU A 125 3.71 -22.54 -1.56
CA GLU A 125 3.80 -23.84 -2.24
C GLU A 125 4.62 -23.66 -3.52
N PHE A 126 5.75 -24.34 -3.60
CA PHE A 126 6.65 -24.24 -4.76
C PHE A 126 6.33 -25.35 -5.75
N VAL A 127 5.84 -24.97 -6.93
CA VAL A 127 5.30 -25.90 -7.94
C VAL A 127 5.71 -25.48 -9.35
N SER A 128 5.46 -26.34 -10.34
CA SER A 128 5.70 -25.99 -11.75
C SER A 128 4.74 -24.90 -12.24
N ALA A 129 5.14 -24.10 -13.25
CA ALA A 129 4.26 -23.05 -13.79
C ALA A 129 2.94 -23.61 -14.36
N ALA A 130 2.95 -24.84 -14.89
CA ALA A 130 1.75 -25.51 -15.38
C ALA A 130 0.80 -25.92 -14.24
N GLU A 131 1.35 -26.47 -13.16
CA GLU A 131 0.60 -26.82 -11.95
C GLU A 131 0.04 -25.58 -11.26
N LEU A 132 0.84 -24.52 -11.15
CA LEU A 132 0.43 -23.22 -10.61
C LEU A 132 -0.80 -22.68 -11.35
N LYS A 133 -0.73 -22.60 -12.69
CA LYS A 133 -1.83 -22.05 -13.50
C LYS A 133 -3.12 -22.88 -13.35
N ASN A 134 -3.00 -24.21 -13.37
CA ASN A 134 -4.15 -25.10 -13.16
C ASN A 134 -4.71 -25.02 -11.73
N GLY A 135 -3.82 -24.96 -10.74
CA GLY A 135 -4.16 -24.89 -9.32
C GLY A 135 -4.82 -23.56 -8.93
N VAL A 136 -4.42 -22.44 -9.55
CA VAL A 136 -5.12 -21.17 -9.39
C VAL A 136 -6.50 -21.24 -10.07
N HIS A 137 -6.57 -21.84 -11.26
CA HIS A 137 -7.83 -21.95 -12.01
C HIS A 137 -8.89 -22.80 -11.28
N ASN A 138 -8.49 -23.94 -10.71
CA ASN A 138 -9.39 -24.87 -10.02
C ASN A 138 -9.63 -24.51 -8.53
N GLY A 139 -8.92 -23.52 -8.00
CA GLY A 139 -9.06 -23.05 -6.61
C GLY A 139 -8.23 -23.82 -5.58
N THR A 140 -7.32 -24.72 -6.00
CA THR A 140 -6.31 -25.34 -5.12
C THR A 140 -5.37 -24.30 -4.51
N TYR A 141 -4.97 -23.31 -5.33
CA TYR A 141 -4.21 -22.14 -4.89
C TYR A 141 -5.09 -20.91 -5.02
N TYR A 142 -4.98 -20.02 -4.05
CA TYR A 142 -5.74 -18.78 -4.08
C TYR A 142 -5.19 -17.82 -5.14
N ALA A 143 -3.87 -17.76 -5.22
CA ALA A 143 -3.12 -17.07 -6.24
C ALA A 143 -1.76 -17.71 -6.44
N GLY A 144 -1.11 -17.35 -7.54
CA GLY A 144 0.23 -17.79 -7.82
C GLY A 144 1.06 -16.77 -8.58
N ILE A 145 2.36 -16.82 -8.35
CA ILE A 145 3.35 -15.97 -9.00
C ILE A 145 4.32 -16.84 -9.79
N VAL A 146 4.53 -16.50 -11.06
CA VAL A 146 5.55 -17.12 -11.91
C VAL A 146 6.70 -16.14 -12.08
N ILE A 147 7.89 -16.58 -11.73
CA ILE A 147 9.16 -15.89 -11.99
C ILE A 147 9.59 -16.28 -13.40
N PRO A 148 9.63 -15.34 -14.37
CA PRO A 148 9.98 -15.64 -15.75
C PRO A 148 11.45 -16.04 -15.94
N HIS A 149 11.74 -16.71 -17.05
CA HIS A 149 13.10 -17.14 -17.43
C HIS A 149 14.16 -16.03 -17.53
N ASP A 150 13.74 -14.80 -17.85
CA ASP A 150 14.60 -13.63 -18.04
C ASP A 150 14.69 -12.74 -16.79
N PHE A 151 14.24 -13.22 -15.63
CA PHE A 151 14.14 -12.44 -14.42
C PHE A 151 15.51 -11.99 -13.89
N SER A 152 16.44 -12.92 -13.68
CA SER A 152 17.81 -12.58 -13.27
C SER A 152 18.53 -11.74 -14.32
N GLN A 153 18.27 -11.99 -15.61
CA GLN A 153 18.86 -11.21 -16.71
C GLN A 153 18.38 -9.75 -16.65
N SER A 154 17.10 -9.54 -16.36
CA SER A 154 16.52 -8.21 -16.16
C SER A 154 17.13 -7.48 -14.97
N ILE A 155 17.44 -8.17 -13.87
CA ILE A 155 18.10 -7.55 -12.72
C ILE A 155 19.53 -7.14 -13.07
N VAL A 156 20.30 -8.03 -13.71
CA VAL A 156 21.68 -7.74 -14.16
C VAL A 156 21.72 -6.61 -15.19
N SER A 157 20.66 -6.42 -15.98
CA SER A 157 20.58 -5.40 -17.03
C SER A 157 20.82 -3.96 -16.54
N ILE A 158 20.64 -3.68 -15.24
CA ILE A 158 20.91 -2.36 -14.64
C ILE A 158 22.38 -1.92 -14.80
N THR A 159 23.28 -2.89 -14.94
CA THR A 159 24.73 -2.65 -15.14
C THR A 159 25.10 -2.46 -16.61
N THR A 160 24.13 -2.54 -17.51
CA THR A 160 24.33 -2.44 -18.97
C THR A 160 23.82 -1.10 -19.51
N ASP A 161 24.19 -0.77 -20.75
CA ASP A 161 23.73 0.46 -21.42
C ASP A 161 22.22 0.48 -21.73
N LYS A 162 21.52 -0.66 -21.62
CA LYS A 162 20.09 -0.80 -21.93
C LYS A 162 19.35 -1.54 -20.81
N PRO A 163 19.14 -0.88 -19.66
CA PRO A 163 18.42 -1.50 -18.55
C PRO A 163 16.96 -1.77 -18.91
N HIS A 164 16.42 -2.89 -18.42
CA HIS A 164 15.00 -3.22 -18.53
C HIS A 164 14.45 -3.73 -17.20
N SER A 165 13.18 -3.42 -16.93
CA SER A 165 12.53 -3.78 -15.67
C SER A 165 12.25 -5.27 -15.58
N ALA A 166 12.65 -5.89 -14.46
CA ALA A 166 12.22 -7.22 -14.08
C ALA A 166 10.71 -7.24 -13.81
N ARG A 167 10.03 -8.32 -14.22
CA ARG A 167 8.58 -8.49 -14.07
C ARG A 167 8.29 -9.87 -13.50
N LEU A 168 7.19 -9.95 -12.76
CA LEU A 168 6.63 -11.20 -12.28
C LEU A 168 5.25 -11.36 -12.92
N GLU A 169 4.90 -12.59 -13.30
CA GLU A 169 3.55 -12.89 -13.76
C GLU A 169 2.71 -13.31 -12.57
N TYR A 170 1.56 -12.68 -12.40
CA TYR A 170 0.69 -12.90 -11.27
C TYR A 170 -0.68 -13.41 -11.75
N TYR A 171 -1.11 -14.51 -11.13
CA TYR A 171 -2.33 -15.23 -11.45
C TYR A 171 -3.21 -15.29 -10.21
N VAL A 172 -4.45 -14.82 -10.32
CA VAL A 172 -5.42 -14.81 -9.22
C VAL A 172 -6.78 -15.29 -9.70
N ASN A 173 -7.50 -15.98 -8.84
CA ASN A 173 -8.87 -16.39 -9.10
C ASN A 173 -9.87 -15.45 -8.41
N GLU A 174 -10.17 -14.31 -9.04
CA GLU A 174 -11.05 -13.26 -8.47
C GLU A 174 -12.52 -13.69 -8.31
N LYS A 175 -12.94 -14.82 -8.90
CA LYS A 175 -14.33 -15.26 -8.90
C LYS A 175 -14.76 -15.95 -7.59
N THR A 176 -13.85 -16.20 -6.66
CA THR A 176 -14.13 -17.02 -5.47
C THR A 176 -14.53 -16.20 -4.23
N ASN A 177 -13.95 -15.02 -3.97
CA ASN A 177 -14.35 -14.17 -2.82
C ASN A 177 -13.76 -12.72 -2.84
N PRO A 178 -14.55 -11.65 -2.58
CA PRO A 178 -14.02 -10.28 -2.40
C PRO A 178 -13.03 -10.09 -1.22
N VAL A 179 -13.02 -10.97 -0.22
CA VAL A 179 -12.06 -10.91 0.90
C VAL A 179 -10.64 -11.20 0.43
N GLY A 180 -10.44 -12.20 -0.42
CA GLY A 180 -9.09 -12.60 -0.77
C GLY A 180 -8.45 -11.77 -1.88
N ALA A 181 -9.15 -10.82 -2.51
CA ALA A 181 -8.48 -9.75 -3.25
C ALA A 181 -7.50 -8.98 -2.34
N LYS A 182 -7.91 -8.67 -1.10
CA LYS A 182 -7.04 -8.00 -0.12
C LYS A 182 -5.92 -8.89 0.41
N LEU A 183 -6.22 -10.18 0.63
CA LEU A 183 -5.21 -11.13 1.06
C LEU A 183 -4.14 -11.33 -0.01
N THR A 184 -4.55 -11.38 -1.27
CA THR A 184 -3.61 -11.51 -2.37
C THR A 184 -2.82 -10.23 -2.62
N ASP A 185 -3.42 -9.05 -2.45
CA ASP A 185 -2.66 -7.79 -2.43
C ASP A 185 -1.56 -7.80 -1.36
N ALA A 186 -1.83 -8.39 -0.19
CA ALA A 186 -0.84 -8.52 0.88
C ALA A 186 0.28 -9.50 0.50
N ALA A 187 -0.07 -10.66 -0.07
CA ALA A 187 0.91 -11.65 -0.55
C ALA A 187 1.78 -11.08 -1.68
N SER A 188 1.17 -10.39 -2.66
CA SER A 188 1.92 -9.71 -3.74
C SER A 188 2.87 -8.65 -3.17
N LYS A 189 2.43 -7.86 -2.18
CA LYS A 189 3.30 -6.88 -1.50
C LYS A 189 4.47 -7.54 -0.78
N ALA A 190 4.27 -8.70 -0.15
CA ALA A 190 5.36 -9.45 0.48
C ALA A 190 6.41 -9.87 -0.56
N VAL A 191 5.97 -10.40 -1.71
CA VAL A 191 6.87 -10.73 -2.82
C VAL A 191 7.57 -9.49 -3.37
N PHE A 192 6.87 -8.37 -3.57
CA PHE A 192 7.47 -7.13 -4.03
C PHE A 192 8.51 -6.57 -3.05
N ASN A 193 8.23 -6.62 -1.75
CA ASN A 193 9.16 -6.18 -0.72
C ASN A 193 10.42 -7.03 -0.71
N GLN A 194 10.26 -8.36 -0.85
CA GLN A 194 11.40 -9.25 -0.94
C GLN A 194 12.23 -8.98 -2.20
N LEU A 195 11.57 -8.88 -3.35
CA LEU A 195 12.23 -8.56 -4.62
C LEU A 195 13.02 -7.24 -4.55
N ASN A 196 12.43 -6.18 -3.98
CA ASN A 196 13.14 -4.91 -3.83
C ASN A 196 14.40 -5.05 -2.97
N SER A 197 14.37 -5.88 -1.92
CA SER A 197 15.55 -6.16 -1.10
C SER A 197 16.65 -6.83 -1.91
N GLU A 198 16.33 -7.80 -2.77
CA GLU A 198 17.33 -8.48 -3.61
C GLU A 198 17.93 -7.54 -4.67
N ILE A 199 17.11 -6.69 -5.29
CA ILE A 199 17.59 -5.70 -6.27
C ILE A 199 18.55 -4.71 -5.61
N VAL A 200 18.21 -4.21 -4.42
CA VAL A 200 19.08 -3.27 -3.67
C VAL A 200 20.40 -3.95 -3.31
N ALA A 201 20.36 -5.20 -2.84
CA ALA A 201 21.57 -5.96 -2.52
C ALA A 201 22.49 -6.14 -3.77
N PHE A 202 21.90 -6.42 -4.94
CA PHE A 202 22.67 -6.51 -6.18
C PHE A 202 23.28 -5.16 -6.60
N ILE A 203 22.54 -4.06 -6.45
CA ILE A 203 23.04 -2.70 -6.74
C ILE A 203 24.27 -2.40 -5.88
N ASP A 204 24.24 -2.74 -4.60
CA ASP A 204 25.37 -2.50 -3.70
C ASP A 204 26.62 -3.22 -4.21
N VAL A 205 26.51 -4.52 -4.56
CA VAL A 205 27.62 -5.30 -5.13
C VAL A 205 28.15 -4.67 -6.42
N ALA A 206 27.27 -4.36 -7.37
CA ALA A 206 27.67 -3.78 -8.65
C ALA A 206 28.30 -2.38 -8.50
N ALA A 207 27.82 -1.58 -7.54
CA ALA A 207 28.37 -0.26 -7.24
C ALA A 207 29.77 -0.35 -6.62
N TYR A 208 30.01 -1.31 -5.72
CA TYR A 208 31.35 -1.55 -5.16
C TYR A 208 32.35 -1.94 -6.24
N ASP A 209 31.97 -2.82 -7.16
CA ASP A 209 32.85 -3.23 -8.26
C ASP A 209 33.20 -2.04 -9.17
N LYS A 210 32.20 -1.24 -9.56
CA LYS A 210 32.43 -0.03 -10.38
C LYS A 210 33.29 1.00 -9.66
N LEU A 211 33.16 1.14 -8.35
CA LEU A 211 34.01 2.03 -7.56
C LEU A 211 35.47 1.52 -7.51
N GLY A 212 35.67 0.20 -7.42
CA GLY A 212 36.98 -0.44 -7.51
C GLY A 212 37.66 -0.18 -8.86
N GLU A 213 36.92 -0.35 -9.96
CA GLU A 213 37.41 -0.02 -11.31
C GLU A 213 37.81 1.46 -11.43
N LEU A 214 36.98 2.37 -10.91
CA LEU A 214 37.26 3.81 -10.91
C LEU A 214 38.52 4.15 -10.09
N GLN A 215 38.67 3.54 -8.91
CA GLN A 215 39.84 3.72 -8.06
C GLN A 215 41.11 3.25 -8.78
N SER A 216 41.07 2.08 -9.43
CA SER A 216 42.21 1.55 -10.20
C SER A 216 42.57 2.49 -11.36
N GLY A 217 41.57 2.92 -12.15
CA GLY A 217 41.79 3.84 -13.25
C GLY A 217 42.32 5.20 -12.82
N LEU A 218 41.91 5.69 -11.65
CA LEU A 218 42.44 6.93 -11.06
C LEU A 218 43.89 6.76 -10.61
N SER A 219 44.25 5.62 -10.01
CA SER A 219 45.63 5.30 -9.64
C SER A 219 46.53 5.25 -10.87
N GLU A 220 46.13 4.53 -11.92
CA GLU A 220 46.88 4.48 -13.18
C GLU A 220 47.02 5.85 -13.84
N GLY A 221 45.99 6.70 -13.72
CA GLY A 221 46.03 8.08 -14.19
C GLY A 221 47.03 8.94 -13.40
N ALA A 222 47.10 8.73 -12.08
CA ALA A 222 48.07 9.41 -11.22
C ALA A 222 49.51 8.99 -11.54
N ASP A 223 49.77 7.68 -11.72
CA ASP A 223 51.09 7.17 -12.09
C ASP A 223 51.56 7.76 -13.42
N LYS A 224 50.68 7.81 -14.44
CA LYS A 224 50.99 8.47 -15.73
C LYS A 224 51.27 9.96 -15.59
N MET A 225 50.61 10.63 -14.64
CA MET A 225 50.85 12.05 -14.37
C MET A 225 52.20 12.27 -13.70
N GLU A 226 52.60 11.39 -12.78
CA GLU A 226 53.92 11.38 -12.14
C GLU A 226 55.02 11.18 -13.19
N ASP A 227 54.89 10.14 -14.03
CA ASP A 227 55.81 9.88 -15.15
C ASP A 227 55.94 11.10 -16.08
N GLY A 228 54.81 11.76 -16.39
CA GLY A 228 54.78 12.96 -17.21
C GLY A 228 55.48 14.16 -16.54
N ALA A 229 55.34 14.31 -15.22
CA ALA A 229 56.03 15.34 -14.45
C ALA A 229 57.55 15.12 -14.43
N ASP A 230 58.00 13.88 -14.26
CA ASP A 230 59.41 13.50 -14.31
C ASP A 230 60.03 13.76 -15.69
N GLN A 231 59.30 13.42 -16.76
CA GLN A 231 59.73 13.73 -18.12
C GLN A 231 59.83 15.23 -18.37
N LEU A 232 58.88 16.02 -17.86
CA LEU A 232 58.90 17.47 -17.97
C LEU A 232 60.09 18.06 -17.20
N ALA A 233 60.36 17.58 -15.98
CA ALA A 233 61.52 17.99 -15.19
C ALA A 233 62.84 17.69 -15.91
N ALA A 234 63.01 16.45 -16.41
CA ALA A 234 64.19 16.08 -17.19
C ALA A 234 64.34 16.89 -18.48
N GLY A 235 63.22 17.27 -19.12
CA GLY A 235 63.20 18.18 -20.26
C GLY A 235 63.69 19.58 -19.89
N ALA A 236 63.24 20.12 -18.76
CA ALA A 236 63.67 21.41 -18.24
C ALA A 236 65.17 21.43 -17.93
N ASP A 237 65.71 20.36 -17.32
CA ASP A 237 67.15 20.23 -17.04
C ASP A 237 68.00 20.22 -18.32
N LYS A 238 67.51 19.56 -19.38
CA LYS A 238 68.16 19.57 -20.70
C LYS A 238 68.15 20.96 -21.32
N VAL A 239 67.03 21.69 -21.24
CA VAL A 239 66.92 23.07 -21.72
C VAL A 239 67.90 23.98 -20.97
N ALA A 240 67.95 23.88 -19.63
CA ALA A 240 68.88 24.64 -18.81
C ALA A 240 70.35 24.35 -19.16
N SER A 241 70.70 23.07 -19.33
CA SER A 241 72.04 22.65 -19.73
C SER A 241 72.42 23.18 -21.12
N GLY A 242 71.50 23.11 -22.09
CA GLY A 242 71.70 23.65 -23.44
C GLY A 242 71.87 25.16 -23.45
N ALA A 243 71.12 25.90 -22.62
CA ALA A 243 71.29 27.34 -22.46
C ALA A 243 72.69 27.69 -21.91
N GLY A 244 73.19 26.97 -20.91
CA GLY A 244 74.55 27.18 -20.37
C GLY A 244 75.66 26.86 -21.39
N GLN A 245 75.46 25.84 -22.23
CA GLN A 245 76.39 25.55 -23.34
C GLN A 245 76.40 26.68 -24.39
N LEU A 246 75.22 27.21 -24.73
CA LEU A 246 75.09 28.31 -25.67
C LEU A 246 75.77 29.59 -25.14
N GLU A 247 75.56 29.93 -23.87
CA GLU A 247 76.23 31.04 -23.19
C GLU A 247 77.76 30.88 -23.23
N SER A 248 78.25 29.69 -22.87
CA SER A 248 79.69 29.38 -22.91
C SER A 248 80.28 29.49 -24.33
N GLY A 249 79.53 29.04 -25.34
CA GLY A 249 79.91 29.15 -26.75
C GLY A 249 79.96 30.61 -27.23
N ALA A 250 78.95 31.41 -26.87
CA ALA A 250 78.91 32.84 -27.18
C ALA A 250 80.10 33.58 -26.53
N GLY A 251 80.45 33.26 -25.29
CA GLY A 251 81.62 33.82 -24.61
C GLY A 251 82.93 33.54 -25.36
N LYS A 252 83.13 32.29 -25.83
CA LYS A 252 84.32 31.92 -26.63
C LYS A 252 84.38 32.68 -27.96
N ILE A 253 83.24 32.84 -28.65
CA ILE A 253 83.16 33.62 -29.90
C ILE A 253 83.55 35.08 -29.64
N SER A 254 83.01 35.69 -28.57
CA SER A 254 83.34 37.07 -28.19
C SER A 254 84.85 37.22 -27.95
N SER A 255 85.45 36.36 -27.11
CA SER A 255 86.88 36.43 -26.82
C SER A 255 87.75 36.20 -28.06
N GLY A 256 87.34 35.32 -28.98
CA GLY A 256 88.05 35.11 -30.24
C GLY A 256 87.96 36.30 -31.19
N ALA A 257 86.83 37.01 -31.20
CA ALA A 257 86.67 38.24 -31.96
C ALA A 257 87.60 39.35 -31.42
N ASP A 258 87.70 39.49 -30.09
CA ASP A 258 88.59 40.46 -29.45
C ASP A 258 90.08 40.21 -29.75
N GLN A 259 90.49 38.96 -29.96
CA GLN A 259 91.86 38.60 -30.32
C GLN A 259 92.24 38.88 -31.78
N LEU A 260 91.24 39.04 -32.66
CA LEU A 260 91.44 39.29 -34.09
C LEU A 260 91.46 40.79 -34.44
N ALA A 261 90.97 41.65 -33.54
CA ALA A 261 90.93 43.10 -33.68
C ALA A 261 92.27 43.76 -33.31
#